data_AF-A0A943GDS5-F1
#
_entry.id   AF-A0A943GDS5-F1
#
_cell.length_a   1.000
_cell.length_b   1.000
_cell.length_c   1.000
_cell.angle_alpha   90.00
_cell.angle_beta   90.00
_cell.angle_gamma   90.00
#
_symmetry.space_group_name_H-M   'P 1'
#
loop_
_entity.id
_entity.type
_entity.pdbx_description
1 polymer ?
#
loop_
_entity_poly.entity_id
_entity_poly.type
_entity_poly.pdbx_seq_one_letter_code
_entity_poly.pdbx_strand_id
1 'polypeptide(L)'
;MLIKNCRMIIDGEEQFKDILVENEKIVSIEDDLSGVSSDEIIDAAGNYVISGVIDPHVHMRDPGMTHKEDFTTGSMACAKGGITTFFDMPNTVPNTITEETLLEKKKLHKGKSYVDYGFWFGGSKADNHDEVKKVQDKVIATKVFMNVSTGNMLVEDEKVLEDIFKNSKLVGVHAEGEMIPKAISLSEKLDVPVYLCHLSTKEDVQYVREAKKKGLKVYGEVTPHHLFLNVSDVEKNPLLRMKPELKTKEDNEALWEGILDGTIDTIGTDHAPHGIEEKKAKLTFGIPGAENSLEMMLKAVRCDKISLEKLMKIMSENTAEIFGLKNKGKIAAGYDADLVIVDMTTEEIISQENVISKCGWTPYEGFEKGGKILTTIVRGNVVFNDGKFINKIGKEVI
;
A
#
# COMPACT_ATOMS: atom_id res chain seq x y z
N MET A 1 -15.62 -18.93 11.38
CA MET A 1 -14.21 -19.02 11.80
C MET A 1 -14.09 -18.39 13.17
N LEU A 2 -13.35 -19.04 14.08
CA LEU A 2 -13.03 -18.52 15.41
C LEU A 2 -11.50 -18.41 15.51
N ILE A 3 -10.99 -17.23 15.82
CA ILE A 3 -9.56 -17.00 16.06
C ILE A 3 -9.37 -16.81 17.56
N LYS A 4 -8.57 -17.68 18.17
CA LYS A 4 -8.39 -17.75 19.61
C LYS A 4 -7.07 -17.15 20.08
N ASN A 5 -7.02 -16.73 21.34
CA ASN A 5 -5.80 -16.28 22.02
C ASN A 5 -5.09 -15.14 21.25
N CYS A 6 -5.87 -14.22 20.69
CA CYS A 6 -5.37 -13.09 19.92
C CYS A 6 -4.78 -12.05 20.88
N ARG A 7 -3.50 -11.71 20.72
CA ARG A 7 -2.91 -10.56 21.42
C ARG A 7 -3.20 -9.31 20.60
N MET A 8 -3.85 -8.31 21.19
CA MET A 8 -4.32 -7.11 20.50
C MET A 8 -4.01 -5.87 21.31
N ILE A 9 -3.90 -4.72 20.64
CA ILE A 9 -3.87 -3.43 21.31
C ILE A 9 -5.25 -2.79 21.21
N ILE A 10 -5.90 -2.59 22.36
CA ILE A 10 -7.24 -2.03 22.47
C ILE A 10 -7.16 -0.90 23.51
N ASP A 11 -7.57 0.30 23.11
CA ASP A 11 -7.53 1.50 23.95
C ASP A 11 -6.14 1.83 24.54
N GLY A 12 -5.07 1.51 23.81
CA GLY A 12 -3.69 1.74 24.25
C GLY A 12 -3.11 0.66 25.15
N GLU A 13 -3.89 -0.38 25.44
CA GLU A 13 -3.48 -1.48 26.32
C GLU A 13 -3.46 -2.81 25.57
N GLU A 14 -2.53 -3.66 25.99
CA GLU A 14 -2.44 -5.01 25.49
C GLU A 14 -3.50 -5.90 26.14
N GLN A 15 -4.29 -6.58 25.30
CA GLN A 15 -5.36 -7.47 25.75
C GLN A 15 -5.33 -8.78 24.95
N PHE A 16 -5.81 -9.85 25.59
CA PHE A 16 -6.06 -11.13 24.93
C PHE A 16 -7.55 -11.27 24.64
N LYS A 17 -7.89 -11.59 23.39
CA LYS A 17 -9.27 -11.73 22.92
C LYS A 17 -9.42 -12.93 22.01
N ASP A 18 -10.64 -13.39 21.85
CA ASP A 18 -11.09 -14.25 20.78
C ASP A 18 -11.89 -13.44 19.76
N ILE A 19 -11.74 -13.73 18.47
CA ILE A 19 -12.45 -13.06 17.36
C ILE A 19 -13.34 -14.08 16.65
N LEU A 20 -14.65 -13.83 16.63
CA LEU A 20 -15.60 -14.62 15.84
C LEU A 20 -15.86 -13.94 14.50
N VAL A 21 -15.79 -14.74 13.44
CA VAL A 21 -15.98 -14.33 12.06
C VAL A 21 -17.08 -15.18 11.42
N GLU A 22 -18.09 -14.50 10.87
CA GLU A 22 -19.20 -15.10 10.13
C GLU A 22 -19.44 -14.34 8.83
N ASN A 23 -19.70 -15.07 7.74
CA ASN A 23 -20.06 -14.48 6.44
C ASN A 23 -19.13 -13.33 6.01
N GLU A 24 -17.81 -13.58 6.07
CA GLU A 24 -16.74 -12.63 5.75
C GLU A 24 -16.50 -11.49 6.75
N LYS A 25 -17.32 -11.39 7.80
CA LYS A 25 -17.33 -10.27 8.74
C LYS A 25 -16.91 -10.67 10.14
N ILE A 26 -16.24 -9.76 10.83
CA ILE A 26 -16.06 -9.84 12.28
C ILE A 26 -17.43 -9.60 12.92
N VAL A 27 -17.88 -10.51 13.77
CA VAL A 27 -19.17 -10.39 14.46
C VAL A 27 -19.04 -10.21 15.97
N SER A 28 -17.94 -10.68 16.58
CA SER A 28 -17.68 -10.56 18.02
C SER A 28 -16.19 -10.51 18.32
N ILE A 29 -15.82 -9.74 19.34
CA ILE A 29 -14.47 -9.70 19.92
C ILE A 29 -14.65 -9.74 21.44
N GLU A 30 -14.35 -10.87 22.07
CA GLU A 30 -14.64 -11.11 23.50
C GLU A 30 -13.44 -11.75 24.20
N ASP A 31 -13.46 -11.83 25.54
CA ASP A 31 -12.38 -12.45 26.31
C ASP A 31 -12.30 -13.98 26.11
N ASP A 32 -13.43 -14.63 25.90
CA ASP A 32 -13.52 -16.08 25.72
C ASP A 32 -14.74 -16.44 24.84
N LEU A 33 -14.49 -17.10 23.71
CA LEU A 33 -15.53 -17.61 22.81
C LEU A 33 -15.45 -19.14 22.67
N SER A 34 -14.83 -19.84 23.63
CA SER A 34 -14.64 -21.30 23.61
C SER A 34 -15.94 -22.11 23.55
N GLY A 35 -17.06 -21.54 23.99
CA GLY A 35 -18.39 -22.16 23.89
C GLY A 35 -19.06 -22.04 22.52
N VAL A 36 -18.50 -21.25 21.60
CA VAL A 36 -19.06 -21.04 20.25
C VAL A 36 -18.61 -22.15 19.32
N SER A 37 -19.56 -22.79 18.63
CA SER A 37 -19.25 -23.75 17.56
C SER A 37 -18.82 -22.99 16.30
N SER A 38 -17.70 -23.41 15.69
CA SER A 38 -17.18 -22.84 14.45
C SER A 38 -16.63 -23.94 13.55
N ASP A 39 -16.85 -23.81 12.24
CA ASP A 39 -16.34 -24.75 11.24
C ASP A 39 -14.81 -24.76 11.15
N GLU A 40 -14.19 -23.63 11.48
CA GLU A 40 -12.74 -23.43 11.46
C GLU A 40 -12.30 -22.71 12.74
N ILE A 41 -11.24 -23.21 13.36
CA ILE A 41 -10.63 -22.63 14.57
C ILE A 41 -9.15 -22.41 14.27
N ILE A 42 -8.69 -21.18 14.44
CA ILE A 42 -7.28 -20.78 14.37
C ILE A 42 -6.85 -20.38 15.77
N ASP A 43 -5.74 -20.92 16.24
CA ASP A 43 -5.12 -20.46 17.49
C ASP A 43 -3.99 -19.48 17.13
N ALA A 44 -4.14 -18.21 17.52
CA ALA A 44 -3.09 -17.21 17.35
C ALA A 44 -1.91 -17.46 18.31
N ALA A 45 -2.05 -18.35 19.29
CA ALA A 45 -1.00 -18.75 20.24
C ALA A 45 -0.36 -17.56 20.97
N GLY A 46 -1.15 -16.52 21.26
CA GLY A 46 -0.67 -15.29 21.89
C GLY A 46 0.14 -14.36 20.98
N ASN A 47 0.20 -14.64 19.67
CA ASN A 47 0.75 -13.72 18.69
C ASN A 47 -0.17 -12.52 18.48
N TYR A 48 0.42 -11.43 17.97
CA TYR A 48 -0.34 -10.22 17.68
C TYR A 48 -1.31 -10.45 16.53
N VAL A 49 -2.56 -10.02 16.71
CA VAL A 49 -3.55 -9.94 15.62
C VAL A 49 -3.79 -8.48 15.31
N ILE A 50 -3.49 -8.11 14.06
CA ILE A 50 -3.57 -6.74 13.57
C ILE A 50 -4.49 -6.66 12.35
N SER A 51 -5.00 -5.47 12.05
CA SER A 51 -5.81 -5.26 10.85
C SER A 51 -4.97 -5.51 9.60
N GLY A 52 -5.59 -6.12 8.59
CA GLY A 52 -4.98 -6.32 7.29
C GLY A 52 -4.41 -5.02 6.72
N VAL A 53 -3.17 -5.05 6.24
CA VAL A 53 -2.55 -3.88 5.60
C VAL A 53 -3.28 -3.59 4.28
N ILE A 54 -3.49 -2.31 4.00
CA ILE A 54 -4.03 -1.81 2.74
C ILE A 54 -2.94 -0.98 2.07
N ASP A 55 -2.40 -1.50 0.97
CA ASP A 55 -1.32 -0.87 0.22
C ASP A 55 -1.89 -0.01 -0.93
N PRO A 56 -1.88 1.33 -0.81
CA PRO A 56 -2.48 2.20 -1.80
C PRO A 56 -1.69 2.31 -3.11
N HIS A 57 -0.47 1.75 -3.19
CA HIS A 57 0.45 2.05 -4.26
C HIS A 57 1.30 0.85 -4.68
N VAL A 58 0.80 0.09 -5.66
CA VAL A 58 1.55 -1.01 -6.26
C VAL A 58 1.50 -0.98 -7.79
N HIS A 59 2.51 -1.58 -8.41
CA HIS A 59 2.60 -1.77 -9.85
C HIS A 59 2.72 -3.28 -10.16
N MET A 60 1.60 -3.94 -10.41
CA MET A 60 1.53 -5.39 -10.67
C MET A 60 2.07 -5.80 -12.04
N ARG A 61 2.37 -4.83 -12.92
CA ARG A 61 2.96 -5.02 -14.25
C ARG A 61 2.10 -5.86 -15.23
N ASP A 62 0.84 -6.15 -14.89
CA ASP A 62 -0.13 -6.92 -15.68
C ASP A 62 -1.32 -6.03 -16.04
N PRO A 63 -1.65 -5.81 -17.34
CA PRO A 63 -1.10 -6.47 -18.54
C PRO A 63 0.23 -5.94 -19.07
N GLY A 64 0.87 -6.77 -19.90
CA GLY A 64 1.89 -6.39 -20.87
C GLY A 64 3.34 -6.40 -20.38
N MET A 65 3.58 -6.52 -19.07
CA MET A 65 4.93 -6.59 -18.50
C MET A 65 5.08 -7.76 -17.51
N THR A 66 4.37 -8.86 -17.75
CA THR A 66 4.21 -9.99 -16.82
C THR A 66 5.48 -10.76 -16.48
N HIS A 67 6.57 -10.54 -17.22
CA HIS A 67 7.90 -11.06 -16.91
C HIS A 67 8.55 -10.34 -15.72
N LYS A 68 8.08 -9.14 -15.37
CA LYS A 68 8.54 -8.37 -14.20
C LYS A 68 7.78 -8.75 -12.94
N GLU A 69 6.45 -8.84 -13.06
CA GLU A 69 5.50 -9.28 -12.04
C GLU A 69 4.17 -9.59 -12.70
N ASP A 70 3.33 -10.44 -12.11
CA ASP A 70 1.93 -10.56 -12.52
C ASP A 70 0.97 -10.48 -11.33
N PHE A 71 -0.33 -10.38 -11.62
CA PHE A 71 -1.36 -10.22 -10.58
C PHE A 71 -1.44 -11.40 -9.59
N THR A 72 -1.10 -12.61 -10.02
CA THR A 72 -1.05 -13.78 -9.12
C THR A 72 0.14 -13.69 -8.20
N THR A 73 1.35 -13.55 -8.74
CA THR A 73 2.58 -13.57 -7.93
C THR A 73 2.73 -12.31 -7.08
N GLY A 74 2.32 -11.14 -7.60
CA GLY A 74 2.28 -9.90 -6.83
C GLY A 74 1.25 -9.93 -5.69
N SER A 75 0.09 -10.57 -5.88
CA SER A 75 -0.86 -10.77 -4.78
C SER A 75 -0.42 -11.84 -3.77
N MET A 76 0.37 -12.83 -4.19
CA MET A 76 1.06 -13.74 -3.26
C MET A 76 2.07 -12.97 -2.41
N ALA A 77 2.87 -12.11 -3.02
CA ALA A 77 3.79 -11.22 -2.31
C ALA A 77 3.03 -10.34 -1.29
N CYS A 78 1.89 -9.78 -1.68
CA CYS A 78 1.01 -9.04 -0.76
C CYS A 78 0.54 -9.92 0.41
N ALA A 79 -0.04 -11.10 0.13
CA ALA A 79 -0.55 -12.00 1.14
C ALA A 79 0.54 -12.42 2.15
N LYS A 80 1.74 -12.76 1.66
CA LYS A 80 2.89 -13.09 2.50
C LYS A 80 3.35 -11.91 3.35
N GLY A 81 3.27 -10.69 2.82
CA GLY A 81 3.62 -9.45 3.53
C GLY A 81 2.53 -8.90 4.46
N GLY A 82 1.41 -9.61 4.65
CA GLY A 82 0.29 -9.14 5.48
C GLY A 82 -0.59 -8.07 4.83
N ILE A 83 -0.39 -7.80 3.53
CA ILE A 83 -1.26 -6.93 2.74
C ILE A 83 -2.50 -7.72 2.34
N THR A 84 -3.67 -7.23 2.74
CA THR A 84 -4.98 -7.84 2.48
C THR A 84 -5.77 -7.11 1.39
N THR A 85 -5.36 -5.89 1.05
CA THR A 85 -5.91 -5.11 -0.05
C THR A 85 -4.80 -4.27 -0.70
N PHE A 86 -4.73 -4.20 -2.02
CA PHE A 86 -3.78 -3.30 -2.72
C PHE A 86 -4.45 -2.51 -3.84
N PHE A 87 -3.88 -1.36 -4.23
CA PHE A 87 -4.36 -0.60 -5.40
C PHE A 87 -3.32 -0.55 -6.52
N ASP A 88 -3.65 -1.16 -7.66
CA ASP A 88 -2.74 -1.28 -8.80
C ASP A 88 -2.79 -0.04 -9.70
N MET A 89 -1.60 0.47 -10.02
CA MET A 89 -1.36 1.68 -10.78
C MET A 89 -1.60 1.52 -12.30
N PRO A 90 -1.88 2.62 -13.03
CA PRO A 90 -2.36 2.55 -14.42
C PRO A 90 -1.25 2.43 -15.49
N ASN A 91 0.03 2.44 -15.11
CA ASN A 91 1.20 2.40 -16.03
C ASN A 91 1.49 0.98 -16.58
N THR A 92 0.46 0.20 -16.86
CA THR A 92 0.55 -1.10 -17.55
C THR A 92 0.63 -0.92 -19.07
N VAL A 93 0.72 -2.01 -19.85
CA VAL A 93 0.65 -1.97 -21.31
C VAL A 93 -0.52 -2.83 -21.79
N PRO A 94 -1.62 -2.22 -22.31
CA PRO A 94 -1.87 -0.78 -22.44
C PRO A 94 -2.01 -0.06 -21.09
N ASN A 95 -1.84 1.26 -21.10
CA ASN A 95 -2.09 2.09 -19.91
C ASN A 95 -3.60 2.11 -19.61
N THR A 96 -3.97 2.12 -18.33
CA THR A 96 -5.38 2.19 -17.88
C THR A 96 -5.89 3.63 -17.93
N ILE A 97 -6.11 4.16 -19.13
CA ILE A 97 -6.45 5.59 -19.40
C ILE A 97 -7.74 5.77 -20.21
N THR A 98 -8.40 4.67 -20.56
CA THR A 98 -9.73 4.66 -21.19
C THR A 98 -10.64 3.69 -20.44
N GLU A 99 -11.95 3.88 -20.48
CA GLU A 99 -12.92 2.95 -19.90
C GLU A 99 -12.74 1.53 -20.47
N GLU A 100 -12.47 1.41 -21.77
CA GLU A 100 -12.18 0.13 -22.42
C GLU A 100 -10.99 -0.59 -21.78
N THR A 101 -9.83 0.07 -21.68
CA THR A 101 -8.62 -0.53 -21.07
C THR A 101 -8.81 -0.88 -19.60
N LEU A 102 -9.61 -0.09 -18.86
CA LEU A 102 -10.01 -0.42 -17.48
C LEU A 102 -10.88 -1.68 -17.42
N LEU A 103 -11.92 -1.77 -18.24
CA LEU A 103 -12.84 -2.91 -18.23
C LEU A 103 -12.13 -4.21 -18.68
N GLU A 104 -11.24 -4.12 -19.65
CA GLU A 104 -10.37 -5.23 -20.06
C GLU A 104 -9.45 -5.67 -18.92
N LYS A 105 -8.78 -4.73 -18.24
CA LYS A 105 -7.92 -5.02 -17.10
C LYS A 105 -8.69 -5.69 -15.96
N LYS A 106 -9.88 -5.19 -15.60
CA LYS A 106 -10.74 -5.83 -14.59
C LYS A 106 -11.14 -7.24 -14.98
N LYS A 107 -11.55 -7.45 -16.23
CA LYS A 107 -11.93 -8.77 -16.75
C LYS A 107 -10.75 -9.74 -16.73
N LEU A 108 -9.56 -9.28 -17.11
CA LEU A 108 -8.34 -10.07 -17.16
C LEU A 108 -7.90 -10.58 -15.77
N HIS A 109 -8.11 -9.79 -14.72
CA HIS A 109 -7.60 -10.08 -13.37
C HIS A 109 -8.62 -10.74 -12.44
N LYS A 110 -9.89 -10.85 -12.86
CA LYS A 110 -10.93 -11.55 -12.10
C LYS A 110 -10.49 -12.98 -11.77
N GLY A 111 -10.46 -13.31 -10.47
CA GLY A 111 -10.09 -14.64 -9.96
C GLY A 111 -8.58 -14.95 -9.97
N LYS A 112 -7.70 -13.97 -10.21
CA LYS A 112 -6.25 -14.17 -10.18
C LYS A 112 -5.59 -13.81 -8.85
N SER A 113 -6.23 -13.01 -8.01
CA SER A 113 -5.63 -12.45 -6.79
C SER A 113 -5.89 -13.30 -5.55
N TYR A 114 -4.90 -13.39 -4.66
CA TYR A 114 -5.09 -13.93 -3.30
C TYR A 114 -5.79 -12.95 -2.37
N VAL A 115 -5.55 -11.66 -2.54
CA VAL A 115 -6.02 -10.59 -1.65
C VAL A 115 -6.92 -9.63 -2.42
N ASP A 116 -7.72 -8.84 -1.72
CA ASP A 116 -8.62 -7.88 -2.39
C ASP A 116 -7.80 -6.80 -3.11
N TYR A 117 -8.39 -6.12 -4.09
CA TYR A 117 -7.65 -5.16 -4.91
C TYR A 117 -8.52 -4.05 -5.47
N GLY A 118 -7.92 -2.92 -5.81
CA GLY A 118 -8.54 -1.84 -6.56
C GLY A 118 -7.65 -1.38 -7.70
N PHE A 119 -8.20 -0.56 -8.59
CA PHE A 119 -7.45 0.01 -9.70
C PHE A 119 -7.47 1.53 -9.64
N TRP A 120 -6.29 2.13 -9.86
CA TRP A 120 -6.16 3.54 -10.20
C TRP A 120 -6.47 3.74 -11.69
N PHE A 121 -7.03 4.91 -12.04
CA PHE A 121 -7.21 5.33 -13.43
C PHE A 121 -6.22 6.43 -13.81
N GLY A 122 -5.56 6.33 -14.95
CA GLY A 122 -4.54 7.29 -15.36
C GLY A 122 -5.14 8.54 -16.03
N GLY A 123 -4.70 9.72 -15.58
CA GLY A 123 -4.76 10.93 -16.37
C GLY A 123 -3.71 10.89 -17.49
N SER A 124 -4.04 11.43 -18.66
CA SER A 124 -3.19 11.39 -19.84
C SER A 124 -2.95 12.77 -20.44
N LYS A 125 -1.76 12.96 -21.03
CA LYS A 125 -1.38 14.17 -21.79
C LYS A 125 -2.24 14.43 -23.03
N ALA A 126 -2.99 13.42 -23.48
CA ALA A 126 -3.96 13.54 -24.57
C ALA A 126 -5.31 14.13 -24.10
N ASP A 127 -5.38 14.62 -22.86
CA ASP A 127 -6.56 15.22 -22.26
C ASP A 127 -7.78 14.29 -22.23
N ASN A 128 -7.63 13.18 -21.50
CA ASN A 128 -8.68 12.16 -21.36
C ASN A 128 -9.69 12.47 -20.24
N HIS A 129 -9.94 13.74 -19.90
CA HIS A 129 -10.78 14.11 -18.75
C HIS A 129 -12.23 13.58 -18.86
N ASP A 130 -12.77 13.42 -20.08
CA ASP A 130 -14.06 12.78 -20.32
C ASP A 130 -14.06 11.29 -19.93
N GLU A 131 -12.95 10.57 -20.17
CA GLU A 131 -12.79 9.19 -19.71
C GLU A 131 -12.67 9.14 -18.18
N VAL A 132 -11.88 10.04 -17.58
CA VAL A 132 -11.75 10.18 -16.13
C VAL A 132 -13.12 10.34 -15.48
N LYS A 133 -13.97 11.22 -16.02
CA LYS A 133 -15.32 11.48 -15.51
C LYS A 133 -16.21 10.24 -15.55
N LYS A 134 -16.16 9.43 -16.62
CA LYS A 134 -17.01 8.24 -16.80
C LYS A 134 -16.75 7.14 -15.78
N VAL A 135 -15.53 7.03 -15.27
CA VAL A 135 -15.07 5.86 -14.51
C VAL A 135 -14.95 6.10 -13.00
N GLN A 136 -15.31 7.28 -12.47
CA GLN A 136 -15.15 7.63 -11.04
C GLN A 136 -15.90 6.72 -10.05
N ASP A 137 -16.87 5.92 -10.50
CA ASP A 137 -17.57 4.90 -9.70
C ASP A 137 -17.07 3.48 -9.99
N LYS A 138 -15.96 3.35 -10.73
CA LYS A 138 -15.36 2.09 -11.17
C LYS A 138 -13.90 1.96 -10.78
N VAL A 139 -13.31 2.96 -10.12
CA VAL A 139 -11.89 3.01 -9.78
C VAL A 139 -11.73 3.59 -8.39
N ILE A 140 -10.59 3.32 -7.76
CA ILE A 140 -10.28 3.83 -6.42
C ILE A 140 -10.04 5.34 -6.45
N ALA A 141 -9.27 5.81 -7.44
CA ALA A 141 -8.98 7.23 -7.64
C ALA A 141 -8.30 7.47 -8.99
N THR A 142 -8.13 8.75 -9.35
CA THR A 142 -7.37 9.15 -10.54
C THR A 142 -5.89 9.32 -10.18
N LYS A 143 -4.97 8.75 -10.96
CA LYS A 143 -3.51 8.94 -10.85
C LYS A 143 -2.99 9.84 -11.95
N VAL A 144 -2.21 10.85 -11.61
CA VAL A 144 -1.51 11.75 -12.54
C VAL A 144 -0.01 11.70 -12.28
N PHE A 145 0.80 11.69 -13.34
CA PHE A 145 2.25 11.82 -13.22
C PHE A 145 2.66 13.23 -13.68
N MET A 146 3.15 14.03 -12.74
CA MET A 146 3.62 15.41 -12.98
C MET A 146 5.15 15.47 -13.13
N ASN A 147 5.83 14.39 -12.73
CA ASN A 147 7.22 14.10 -13.03
C ASN A 147 7.31 12.71 -13.66
N VAL A 148 8.45 12.42 -14.31
CA VAL A 148 8.89 11.11 -14.87
C VAL A 148 7.79 10.05 -14.98
N SER A 149 7.35 9.74 -16.21
CA SER A 149 6.40 8.64 -16.45
C SER A 149 6.67 7.92 -17.77
N THR A 150 5.91 6.87 -18.03
CA THR A 150 5.97 6.10 -19.29
C THR A 150 4.80 6.48 -20.21
N GLY A 151 5.04 6.38 -21.52
CA GLY A 151 4.00 6.52 -22.54
C GLY A 151 3.28 7.88 -22.55
N ASN A 152 1.96 7.85 -22.36
CA ASN A 152 1.07 9.02 -22.47
C ASN A 152 0.65 9.61 -21.12
N MET A 153 1.31 9.24 -20.03
CA MET A 153 0.83 9.57 -18.68
C MET A 153 1.58 10.69 -17.96
N LEU A 154 2.70 11.20 -18.52
CA LEU A 154 3.32 12.43 -18.04
C LEU A 154 2.47 13.63 -18.51
N VAL A 155 1.85 14.37 -17.58
CA VAL A 155 0.98 15.51 -17.87
C VAL A 155 1.64 16.80 -17.38
N GLU A 156 2.13 17.61 -18.32
CA GLU A 156 2.82 18.88 -18.03
C GLU A 156 1.91 20.10 -18.25
N ASP A 157 0.98 19.98 -19.21
CA ASP A 157 0.07 21.05 -19.61
C ASP A 157 -0.90 21.40 -18.47
N GLU A 158 -0.93 22.67 -18.09
CA GLU A 158 -1.72 23.18 -16.97
C GLU A 158 -3.21 23.06 -17.22
N LYS A 159 -3.67 23.26 -18.46
CA LYS A 159 -5.08 23.15 -18.80
C LYS A 159 -5.55 21.70 -18.68
N VAL A 160 -4.73 20.77 -19.17
CA VAL A 160 -5.01 19.33 -19.06
C VAL A 160 -5.01 18.87 -17.59
N LEU A 161 -4.08 19.36 -16.77
CA LEU A 161 -4.08 19.09 -15.33
C LEU A 161 -5.37 19.60 -14.66
N GLU A 162 -5.79 20.84 -14.94
CA GLU A 162 -7.04 21.38 -14.42
C GLU A 162 -8.27 20.56 -14.82
N ASP A 163 -8.34 20.16 -16.10
CA ASP A 163 -9.47 19.40 -16.61
C ASP A 163 -9.53 17.98 -16.00
N ILE A 164 -8.39 17.31 -15.81
CA ILE A 164 -8.33 16.02 -15.10
C ILE A 164 -8.73 16.17 -13.62
N PHE A 165 -8.19 17.18 -12.92
CA PHE A 165 -8.49 17.39 -11.50
C PHE A 165 -9.98 17.66 -11.30
N LYS A 166 -10.57 18.56 -12.10
CA LYS A 166 -11.99 18.93 -12.01
C LYS A 166 -12.94 17.74 -12.23
N ASN A 167 -12.51 16.72 -12.96
CA ASN A 167 -13.31 15.52 -13.26
C ASN A 167 -12.99 14.33 -12.34
N SER A 168 -12.17 14.53 -11.30
CA SER A 168 -11.75 13.51 -10.35
C SER A 168 -12.36 13.73 -8.96
N LYS A 169 -12.64 12.66 -8.22
CA LYS A 169 -13.04 12.72 -6.79
C LYS A 169 -11.84 12.86 -5.84
N LEU A 170 -10.73 12.22 -6.21
CA LEU A 170 -9.44 12.24 -5.52
C LEU A 170 -8.35 12.08 -6.58
N VAL A 171 -7.31 12.91 -6.51
CA VAL A 171 -6.17 12.82 -7.44
C VAL A 171 -4.91 12.40 -6.71
N GLY A 172 -4.43 11.19 -6.99
CA GLY A 172 -3.09 10.75 -6.65
C GLY A 172 -2.09 11.36 -7.61
N VAL A 173 -1.00 11.96 -7.11
CA VAL A 173 0.04 12.54 -7.96
C VAL A 173 1.40 11.94 -7.68
N HIS A 174 2.14 11.62 -8.75
CA HIS A 174 3.60 11.51 -8.67
C HIS A 174 4.17 12.90 -8.95
N ALA A 175 4.71 13.55 -7.93
CA ALA A 175 5.25 14.90 -7.99
C ALA A 175 6.57 14.98 -7.20
N GLU A 176 7.55 15.68 -7.76
CA GLU A 176 8.85 15.97 -7.15
C GLU A 176 9.12 17.49 -7.21
N GLY A 177 9.72 18.05 -6.15
CA GLY A 177 10.10 19.46 -6.09
C GLY A 177 8.91 20.40 -6.31
N GLU A 178 9.06 21.37 -7.23
CA GLU A 178 8.05 22.41 -7.54
C GLU A 178 6.70 21.86 -8.02
N MET A 179 6.62 20.58 -8.41
CA MET A 179 5.34 19.98 -8.80
C MET A 179 4.43 19.68 -7.61
N ILE A 180 4.98 19.53 -6.39
CA ILE A 180 4.19 19.35 -5.16
C ILE A 180 3.38 20.61 -4.84
N PRO A 181 3.97 21.82 -4.70
CA PRO A 181 3.18 23.03 -4.48
C PRO A 181 2.25 23.34 -5.66
N LYS A 182 2.61 22.98 -6.90
CA LYS A 182 1.69 23.07 -8.05
C LYS A 182 0.45 22.17 -7.86
N ALA A 183 0.62 20.92 -7.45
CA ALA A 183 -0.49 20.00 -7.19
C ALA A 183 -1.39 20.49 -6.04
N ILE A 184 -0.79 21.02 -4.98
CA ILE A 184 -1.51 21.63 -3.84
C ILE A 184 -2.30 22.86 -4.30
N SER A 185 -1.69 23.72 -5.14
CA SER A 185 -2.36 24.90 -5.70
C SER A 185 -3.57 24.52 -6.56
N LEU A 186 -3.46 23.47 -7.38
CA LEU A 186 -4.59 22.93 -8.14
C LEU A 186 -5.69 22.38 -7.23
N SER A 187 -5.33 21.67 -6.16
CA SER A 187 -6.27 21.20 -5.15
C SER A 187 -7.03 22.36 -4.48
N GLU A 188 -6.32 23.42 -4.07
CA GLU A 188 -6.90 24.62 -3.47
C GLU A 188 -7.82 25.37 -4.45
N LYS A 189 -7.37 25.56 -5.70
CA LYS A 189 -8.13 26.27 -6.74
C LYS A 189 -9.43 25.56 -7.12
N LEU A 190 -9.43 24.22 -7.13
CA LEU A 190 -10.54 23.42 -7.65
C LEU A 190 -11.39 22.76 -6.56
N ASP A 191 -11.00 22.86 -5.28
CA ASP A 191 -11.59 22.14 -4.15
C ASP A 191 -11.65 20.61 -4.37
N VAL A 192 -10.56 20.06 -4.93
CA VAL A 192 -10.43 18.62 -5.19
C VAL A 192 -9.34 18.06 -4.28
N PRO A 193 -9.62 17.00 -3.48
CA PRO A 193 -8.60 16.36 -2.65
C PRO A 193 -7.42 15.85 -3.48
N VAL A 194 -6.21 15.99 -2.95
CA VAL A 194 -4.99 15.48 -3.58
C VAL A 194 -4.25 14.54 -2.63
N TYR A 195 -3.77 13.43 -3.18
CA TYR A 195 -2.95 12.44 -2.50
C TYR A 195 -1.55 12.48 -3.12
N LEU A 196 -0.59 13.02 -2.38
CA LEU A 196 0.79 13.13 -2.82
C LEU A 196 1.50 11.80 -2.54
N CYS A 197 1.80 11.05 -3.61
CA CYS A 197 2.45 9.75 -3.47
C CYS A 197 3.91 9.90 -3.02
N HIS A 198 4.42 8.86 -2.33
CA HIS A 198 5.83 8.58 -2.04
C HIS A 198 6.71 9.83 -1.80
N LEU A 199 6.33 10.67 -0.83
CA LEU A 199 7.13 11.82 -0.39
C LEU A 199 8.53 11.37 0.03
N SER A 200 9.55 12.16 -0.29
CA SER A 200 10.94 11.73 -0.14
C SER A 200 11.84 12.73 0.55
N THR A 201 11.43 14.01 0.65
CA THR A 201 12.24 15.08 1.23
C THR A 201 11.58 15.73 2.44
N LYS A 202 12.39 16.41 3.25
CA LYS A 202 11.94 17.28 4.32
C LYS A 202 11.03 18.41 3.79
N GLU A 203 11.36 18.98 2.65
CA GLU A 203 10.58 20.04 2.01
C GLU A 203 9.17 19.55 1.63
N ASP A 204 9.07 18.32 1.09
CA ASP A 204 7.79 17.69 0.76
C ASP A 204 6.87 17.64 1.99
N VAL A 205 7.41 17.22 3.14
CA VAL A 205 6.67 17.16 4.41
C VAL A 205 6.22 18.55 4.84
N GLN A 206 7.05 19.59 4.67
CA GLN A 206 6.64 20.96 5.01
C GLN A 206 5.50 21.46 4.12
N TYR A 207 5.53 21.19 2.81
CA TYR A 207 4.43 21.58 1.92
C TYR A 207 3.10 20.95 2.34
N VAL A 208 3.10 19.66 2.70
CA VAL A 208 1.90 18.99 3.22
C VAL A 208 1.44 19.62 4.52
N ARG A 209 2.36 19.86 5.46
CA ARG A 209 2.04 20.43 6.76
C ARG A 209 1.42 21.82 6.63
N GLU A 210 1.93 22.65 5.74
CA GLU A 210 1.40 23.99 5.46
C GLU A 210 0.03 23.93 4.79
N ALA A 211 -0.18 23.02 3.84
CA ALA A 211 -1.47 22.82 3.20
C ALA A 211 -2.55 22.37 4.20
N LYS A 212 -2.21 21.40 5.08
CA LYS A 212 -3.11 20.94 6.15
C LYS A 212 -3.43 22.04 7.15
N LYS A 213 -2.47 22.89 7.52
CA LYS A 213 -2.71 24.07 8.39
C LYS A 213 -3.71 25.06 7.78
N LYS A 214 -3.79 25.15 6.45
CA LYS A 214 -4.80 25.95 5.73
C LYS A 214 -6.17 25.26 5.65
N GLY A 215 -6.30 24.02 6.12
CA GLY A 215 -7.53 23.23 6.03
C GLY A 215 -7.75 22.55 4.68
N LEU A 216 -6.72 22.49 3.81
CA LEU A 216 -6.82 21.82 2.51
C LEU A 216 -6.86 20.30 2.68
N LYS A 217 -7.58 19.61 1.78
CA LYS A 217 -7.66 18.15 1.72
C LYS A 217 -6.45 17.58 0.97
N VAL A 218 -5.27 17.72 1.57
CA VAL A 218 -4.00 17.20 1.07
C VAL A 218 -3.56 16.04 1.94
N TYR A 219 -3.29 14.89 1.31
CA TYR A 219 -2.80 13.69 1.98
C TYR A 219 -1.37 13.37 1.52
N GLY A 220 -0.53 12.94 2.45
CA GLY A 220 0.85 12.54 2.19
C GLY A 220 1.05 11.04 2.38
N GLU A 221 1.61 10.38 1.37
CA GLU A 221 2.10 9.01 1.44
C GLU A 221 3.62 8.99 1.53
N VAL A 222 4.18 8.08 2.32
CA VAL A 222 5.62 7.75 2.27
C VAL A 222 5.79 6.25 2.06
N THR A 223 6.95 5.84 1.55
CA THR A 223 7.27 4.42 1.36
C THR A 223 8.28 3.93 2.38
N PRO A 224 8.28 2.63 2.74
CA PRO A 224 9.27 2.09 3.65
C PRO A 224 10.72 2.29 3.15
N HIS A 225 10.97 2.27 1.85
CA HIS A 225 12.32 2.51 1.34
C HIS A 225 12.78 3.95 1.55
N HIS A 226 11.89 4.95 1.47
CA HIS A 226 12.24 6.33 1.84
C HIS A 226 12.37 6.54 3.36
N LEU A 227 11.89 5.62 4.19
CA LEU A 227 12.03 5.70 5.66
C LEU A 227 13.28 5.00 6.20
N PHE A 228 13.70 3.90 5.57
CA PHE A 228 14.75 3.01 6.07
C PHE A 228 16.04 3.03 5.25
N LEU A 229 16.00 3.55 4.01
CA LEU A 229 17.16 3.63 3.12
C LEU A 229 17.43 5.10 2.77
N ASN A 230 18.69 5.40 2.47
CA ASN A 230 19.12 6.72 2.02
C ASN A 230 20.23 6.62 0.96
N VAL A 231 20.74 7.77 0.52
CA VAL A 231 21.82 7.85 -0.49
C VAL A 231 23.03 6.97 -0.18
N SER A 232 23.38 6.74 1.10
CA SER A 232 24.54 5.91 1.45
C SER A 232 24.32 4.42 1.16
N ASP A 233 23.07 3.98 1.04
CA ASP A 233 22.73 2.60 0.66
C ASP A 233 22.79 2.40 -0.85
N VAL A 234 22.48 3.45 -1.63
CA VAL A 234 22.60 3.43 -3.11
C VAL A 234 24.04 3.22 -3.53
N GLU A 235 25.00 3.80 -2.81
CA GLU A 235 26.44 3.61 -3.06
C GLU A 235 26.86 2.14 -2.94
N LYS A 236 26.24 1.38 -2.03
CA LYS A 236 26.52 -0.05 -1.81
C LYS A 236 25.71 -0.95 -2.75
N ASN A 237 24.49 -0.52 -3.10
CA ASN A 237 23.57 -1.27 -3.93
C ASN A 237 22.97 -0.37 -5.03
N PRO A 238 23.57 -0.34 -6.24
CA PRO A 238 23.05 0.46 -7.35
C PRO A 238 21.72 -0.07 -7.91
N LEU A 239 21.17 -1.17 -7.39
CA LEU A 239 19.80 -1.59 -7.70
C LEU A 239 18.75 -0.73 -6.98
N LEU A 240 19.13 0.08 -5.98
CA LEU A 240 18.25 1.00 -5.25
C LEU A 240 17.96 2.29 -6.04
N ARG A 241 17.57 2.13 -7.32
CA ARG A 241 17.15 3.21 -8.21
C ARG A 241 15.64 3.15 -8.47
N MET A 242 14.93 4.21 -8.08
CA MET A 242 13.48 4.45 -8.19
C MET A 242 13.25 5.97 -8.23
N LYS A 243 11.99 6.39 -8.46
CA LYS A 243 11.60 7.80 -8.43
C LYS A 243 10.42 7.97 -7.45
N PRO A 244 10.49 8.93 -6.50
CA PRO A 244 11.63 9.78 -6.20
C PRO A 244 12.88 8.98 -5.80
N GLU A 245 14.05 9.58 -5.98
CA GLU A 245 15.30 8.93 -5.55
C GLU A 245 15.43 8.98 -4.03
N LEU A 246 16.15 8.00 -3.45
CA LEU A 246 16.51 8.02 -2.04
C LEU A 246 17.28 9.31 -1.73
N LYS A 247 16.97 9.91 -0.59
CA LYS A 247 17.51 11.21 -0.17
C LYS A 247 18.41 11.06 1.04
N THR A 248 18.69 12.13 1.76
CA THR A 248 19.65 12.08 2.88
C THR A 248 19.00 11.45 4.12
N LYS A 249 19.81 11.22 5.15
CA LYS A 249 19.30 10.72 6.43
C LYS A 249 18.40 11.77 7.12
N GLU A 250 18.71 13.04 6.96
CA GLU A 250 17.89 14.15 7.46
C GLU A 250 16.49 14.14 6.83
N ASP A 251 16.39 13.76 5.55
CA ASP A 251 15.09 13.55 4.90
C ASP A 251 14.35 12.36 5.51
N ASN A 252 15.02 11.22 5.77
CA ASN A 252 14.39 10.10 6.50
C ASN A 252 13.83 10.56 7.85
N GLU A 253 14.60 11.34 8.61
CA GLU A 253 14.19 11.87 9.93
C GLU A 253 12.96 12.77 9.82
N ALA A 254 12.92 13.66 8.84
CA ALA A 254 11.76 14.53 8.60
C ALA A 254 10.49 13.73 8.19
N LEU A 255 10.64 12.65 7.43
CA LEU A 255 9.55 11.75 7.09
C LEU A 255 9.01 11.03 8.34
N TRP A 256 9.91 10.55 9.23
CA TRP A 256 9.48 9.98 10.51
C TRP A 256 8.76 11.00 11.40
N GLU A 257 9.26 12.23 11.48
CA GLU A 257 8.58 13.32 12.19
C GLU A 257 7.19 13.61 11.60
N GLY A 258 7.05 13.59 10.27
CA GLY A 258 5.78 13.74 9.58
C GLY A 258 4.78 12.62 9.89
N ILE A 259 5.24 11.38 10.09
CA ILE A 259 4.38 10.28 10.55
C ILE A 259 3.89 10.56 11.97
N LEU A 260 4.81 10.96 12.87
CA LEU A 260 4.50 11.17 14.28
C LEU A 260 3.49 12.29 14.48
N ASP A 261 3.69 13.44 13.83
CA ASP A 261 2.81 14.60 13.97
C ASP A 261 1.51 14.54 13.13
N GLY A 262 1.35 13.50 12.29
CA GLY A 262 0.17 13.29 11.45
C GLY A 262 0.17 14.07 10.14
N THR A 263 1.30 14.67 9.77
CA THR A 263 1.49 15.27 8.44
C THR A 263 1.45 14.21 7.35
N ILE A 264 2.06 13.04 7.57
CA ILE A 264 1.98 11.89 6.68
C ILE A 264 0.82 10.99 7.12
N ASP A 265 -0.03 10.64 6.16
CA ASP A 265 -1.28 9.92 6.39
C ASP A 265 -1.13 8.42 6.18
N THR A 266 -0.35 8.01 5.19
CA THR A 266 -0.32 6.61 4.75
C THR A 266 1.09 6.10 4.45
N ILE A 267 1.24 4.79 4.54
CA ILE A 267 2.37 4.06 3.97
C ILE A 267 1.90 3.34 2.71
N GLY A 268 2.52 3.62 1.57
CA GLY A 268 2.38 2.86 0.33
C GLY A 268 3.70 2.22 -0.04
N THR A 269 3.72 1.05 -0.65
CA THR A 269 5.01 0.39 -0.91
C THR A 269 5.72 0.90 -2.16
N ASP A 270 4.96 1.45 -3.11
CA ASP A 270 5.38 1.66 -4.49
C ASP A 270 6.06 0.39 -5.02
N HIS A 271 5.41 -0.77 -4.80
CA HIS A 271 5.92 -2.05 -5.27
C HIS A 271 6.03 -2.02 -6.79
N ALA A 272 7.24 -1.81 -7.30
CA ALA A 272 7.54 -1.54 -8.69
C ALA A 272 8.64 -2.47 -9.20
N PRO A 273 8.41 -3.80 -9.22
CA PRO A 273 9.44 -4.80 -9.44
C PRO A 273 10.04 -4.73 -10.85
N HIS A 274 11.35 -5.01 -10.89
CA HIS A 274 12.18 -5.20 -12.08
C HIS A 274 13.23 -6.26 -11.76
N GLY A 275 13.49 -7.19 -12.68
CA GLY A 275 14.54 -8.19 -12.50
C GLY A 275 15.94 -7.55 -12.40
N ILE A 276 16.85 -8.19 -11.65
CA ILE A 276 18.22 -7.70 -11.46
C ILE A 276 18.93 -7.45 -12.80
N GLU A 277 18.83 -8.38 -13.73
CA GLU A 277 19.47 -8.27 -15.04
C GLU A 277 18.95 -7.09 -15.86
N GLU A 278 17.66 -6.76 -15.76
CA GLU A 278 17.10 -5.57 -16.39
C GLU A 278 17.69 -4.29 -15.78
N LYS A 279 17.78 -4.21 -14.44
CA LYS A 279 18.34 -3.05 -13.75
C LYS A 279 19.83 -2.85 -14.03
N LYS A 280 20.58 -3.93 -14.25
CA LYS A 280 21.99 -3.87 -14.65
C LYS A 280 22.15 -3.47 -16.12
N ALA A 281 21.30 -3.97 -17.00
CA ALA A 281 21.42 -3.75 -18.45
C ALA A 281 21.11 -2.31 -18.87
N LYS A 282 20.15 -1.64 -18.22
CA LYS A 282 19.77 -0.26 -18.53
C LYS A 282 19.26 0.48 -17.30
N LEU A 283 19.31 1.82 -17.36
CA LEU A 283 18.73 2.67 -16.33
C LEU A 283 17.22 2.40 -16.21
N THR A 284 16.83 1.83 -15.08
CA THR A 284 15.47 1.38 -14.79
C THR A 284 15.10 1.77 -13.37
N PHE A 285 13.95 2.40 -13.20
CA PHE A 285 13.45 2.91 -11.93
C PHE A 285 12.33 2.02 -11.39
N GLY A 286 12.39 1.69 -10.10
CA GLY A 286 11.40 0.88 -9.39
C GLY A 286 12.04 -0.28 -8.64
N ILE A 287 11.54 -0.57 -7.46
CA ILE A 287 12.03 -1.64 -6.57
C ILE A 287 10.85 -2.45 -6.01
N PRO A 288 11.04 -3.74 -5.69
CA PRO A 288 10.04 -4.50 -4.95
C PRO A 288 9.93 -4.02 -3.49
N GLY A 289 8.85 -4.37 -2.79
CA GLY A 289 8.53 -3.79 -1.49
C GLY A 289 7.33 -4.39 -0.78
N ALA A 290 6.34 -4.91 -1.52
CA ALA A 290 5.11 -5.48 -0.96
C ALA A 290 5.37 -6.48 0.19
N GLU A 291 6.25 -7.47 -0.02
CA GLU A 291 6.49 -8.55 0.96
C GLU A 291 7.09 -8.09 2.29
N ASN A 292 8.02 -7.14 2.25
CA ASN A 292 8.82 -6.77 3.42
C ASN A 292 8.37 -5.44 4.05
N SER A 293 7.34 -4.80 3.49
CA SER A 293 6.86 -3.50 3.95
C SER A 293 6.42 -3.51 5.41
N LEU A 294 5.51 -4.43 5.77
CA LEU A 294 5.04 -4.59 7.14
C LEU A 294 6.18 -5.08 8.06
N GLU A 295 7.02 -6.01 7.62
CA GLU A 295 8.17 -6.49 8.39
C GLU A 295 9.12 -5.36 8.81
N MET A 296 9.40 -4.42 7.89
CA MET A 296 10.20 -3.23 8.16
C MET A 296 9.47 -2.23 9.05
N MET A 297 8.18 -2.00 8.83
CA MET A 297 7.44 -1.07 9.67
C MET A 297 7.22 -1.60 11.10
N LEU A 298 7.08 -2.92 11.29
CA LEU A 298 7.12 -3.55 12.61
C LEU A 298 8.50 -3.42 13.27
N LYS A 299 9.59 -3.29 12.50
CA LYS A 299 10.92 -2.99 13.07
C LYS A 299 10.93 -1.61 13.69
N ALA A 300 10.26 -0.63 13.08
CA ALA A 300 10.07 0.68 13.69
C ALA A 300 9.25 0.61 14.98
N VAL A 301 8.23 -0.24 15.06
CA VAL A 301 7.49 -0.51 16.31
C VAL A 301 8.41 -1.12 17.38
N ARG A 302 9.16 -2.17 17.03
CA ARG A 302 10.08 -2.86 17.95
C ARG A 302 11.22 -1.96 18.45
N CYS A 303 11.56 -0.92 17.69
CA CYS A 303 12.57 0.08 18.05
C CYS A 303 11.96 1.36 18.64
N ASP A 304 10.71 1.32 19.12
CA ASP A 304 10.00 2.42 19.77
C ASP A 304 9.92 3.72 18.93
N LYS A 305 9.99 3.61 17.60
CA LYS A 305 9.85 4.77 16.70
C LYS A 305 8.40 5.19 16.52
N ILE A 306 7.48 4.23 16.46
CA ILE A 306 6.03 4.43 16.39
C ILE A 306 5.32 3.34 17.21
N SER A 307 4.12 3.61 17.70
CA SER A 307 3.31 2.57 18.35
C SER A 307 2.65 1.64 17.32
N LEU A 308 2.16 0.49 17.77
CA LEU A 308 1.45 -0.46 16.90
C LEU A 308 0.12 0.11 16.41
N GLU A 309 -0.57 0.92 17.21
CA GLU A 309 -1.79 1.63 16.83
C GLU A 309 -1.51 2.68 15.78
N LYS A 310 -0.43 3.48 15.93
CA LYS A 310 -0.01 4.41 14.89
C LYS A 310 0.31 3.67 13.60
N LEU A 311 0.96 2.51 13.67
CA LEU A 311 1.22 1.66 12.51
C LEU A 311 -0.08 1.25 11.81
N MET A 312 -1.07 0.74 12.56
CA MET A 312 -2.36 0.34 11.98
C MET A 312 -3.15 1.52 11.42
N LYS A 313 -3.03 2.70 12.05
CA LYS A 313 -3.64 3.92 11.54
C LYS A 313 -3.12 4.27 10.16
N ILE A 314 -1.80 4.21 9.93
CA ILE A 314 -1.17 4.64 8.66
C ILE A 314 -1.05 3.54 7.59
N MET A 315 -1.11 2.26 7.96
CA MET A 315 -1.03 1.14 7.00
C MET A 315 -2.38 0.50 6.68
N SER A 316 -3.46 0.89 7.35
CA SER A 316 -4.77 0.26 7.20
C SER A 316 -5.91 1.29 7.26
N GLU A 317 -6.15 1.90 8.42
CA GLU A 317 -7.33 2.73 8.66
C GLU A 317 -7.37 4.01 7.80
N ASN A 318 -6.30 4.80 7.77
CA ASN A 318 -6.24 6.03 6.99
C ASN A 318 -6.43 5.75 5.50
N THR A 319 -5.83 4.68 4.97
CA THR A 319 -6.03 4.29 3.57
C THR A 319 -7.50 3.94 3.31
N ALA A 320 -8.14 3.17 4.18
CA ALA A 320 -9.56 2.88 4.04
C ALA A 320 -10.43 4.16 4.05
N GLU A 321 -10.13 5.10 4.95
CA GLU A 321 -10.87 6.36 5.10
C GLU A 321 -10.67 7.30 3.89
N ILE A 322 -9.42 7.53 3.47
CA ILE A 322 -9.07 8.42 2.36
C ILE A 322 -9.68 7.94 1.04
N PHE A 323 -9.65 6.63 0.80
CA PHE A 323 -10.14 6.02 -0.43
C PHE A 323 -11.59 5.53 -0.35
N GLY A 324 -12.28 5.78 0.77
CA GLY A 324 -13.71 5.49 0.91
C GLY A 324 -14.07 4.00 0.97
N LEU A 325 -13.13 3.13 1.36
CA LEU A 325 -13.37 1.69 1.47
C LEU A 325 -14.35 1.40 2.62
N LYS A 326 -15.44 0.71 2.31
CA LYS A 326 -16.44 0.33 3.31
C LYS A 326 -15.96 -0.87 4.12
N ASN A 327 -16.08 -0.78 5.44
CA ASN A 327 -15.87 -1.90 6.36
C ASN A 327 -14.45 -2.49 6.35
N LYS A 328 -13.44 -1.76 5.88
CA LYS A 328 -12.03 -2.17 5.89
C LYS A 328 -11.21 -1.26 6.79
N GLY A 329 -10.02 -1.69 7.16
CA GLY A 329 -9.07 -0.83 7.87
C GLY A 329 -9.10 -0.90 9.40
N LYS A 330 -10.03 -1.65 10.01
CA LYS A 330 -10.19 -1.74 11.47
C LYS A 330 -10.59 -3.15 11.89
N ILE A 331 -10.23 -3.55 13.11
CA ILE A 331 -10.74 -4.77 13.75
C ILE A 331 -11.94 -4.38 14.62
N ALA A 332 -13.14 -4.49 14.08
CA ALA A 332 -14.37 -4.16 14.79
C ALA A 332 -15.56 -4.97 14.23
N ALA A 333 -16.60 -5.15 15.03
CA ALA A 333 -17.82 -5.82 14.57
C ALA A 333 -18.41 -5.11 13.32
N GLY A 334 -18.82 -5.90 12.32
CA GLY A 334 -19.32 -5.43 11.02
C GLY A 334 -18.23 -5.16 9.97
N TYR A 335 -16.95 -5.11 10.36
CA TYR A 335 -15.84 -4.97 9.43
C TYR A 335 -15.53 -6.30 8.73
N ASP A 336 -15.00 -6.21 7.51
CA ASP A 336 -14.42 -7.36 6.81
C ASP A 336 -13.34 -7.97 7.70
N ALA A 337 -13.33 -9.29 7.82
CA ALA A 337 -12.31 -10.02 8.59
C ALA A 337 -10.99 -10.11 7.81
N ASP A 338 -10.42 -8.95 7.51
CA ASP A 338 -9.09 -8.76 6.96
C ASP A 338 -8.10 -8.61 8.12
N LEU A 339 -7.38 -9.70 8.44
CA LEU A 339 -6.58 -9.82 9.66
C LEU A 339 -5.22 -10.43 9.35
N VAL A 340 -4.21 -10.08 10.15
CA VAL A 340 -2.87 -10.65 10.07
C VAL A 340 -2.43 -11.11 11.45
N ILE A 341 -1.92 -12.33 11.54
CA ILE A 341 -1.30 -12.88 12.75
C ILE A 341 0.21 -12.73 12.62
N VAL A 342 0.84 -12.06 13.58
CA VAL A 342 2.24 -11.65 13.54
C VAL A 342 2.99 -12.10 14.80
N ASP A 343 4.10 -12.79 14.59
CA ASP A 343 5.10 -13.05 15.62
C ASP A 343 6.09 -11.89 15.72
N MET A 344 5.99 -11.10 16.78
CA MET A 344 6.88 -9.95 17.05
C MET A 344 8.17 -10.33 17.80
N THR A 345 8.35 -11.61 18.16
CA THR A 345 9.50 -12.11 18.94
C THR A 345 10.64 -12.63 18.06
N THR A 346 10.41 -12.77 16.76
CA THR A 346 11.42 -13.25 15.81
C THR A 346 12.65 -12.33 15.72
N GLU A 347 13.83 -12.96 15.55
CA GLU A 347 15.11 -12.29 15.26
C GLU A 347 15.64 -12.64 13.86
N GLU A 348 14.78 -13.16 12.99
CA GLU A 348 15.15 -13.57 11.64
C GLU A 348 15.58 -12.36 10.75
N ILE A 349 16.39 -12.66 9.74
CA ILE A 349 16.89 -11.71 8.74
C ILE A 349 16.10 -11.85 7.45
N ILE A 350 15.83 -10.72 6.78
CA ILE A 350 15.24 -10.69 5.45
C ILE A 350 16.25 -11.27 4.45
N SER A 351 15.81 -12.28 3.71
CA SER A 351 16.59 -12.94 2.67
C SER A 351 15.81 -13.02 1.35
N GLN A 352 16.50 -12.67 0.27
CA GLN A 352 16.03 -12.73 -1.11
C GLN A 352 15.66 -14.15 -1.54
N GLU A 353 16.24 -15.18 -0.92
CA GLU A 353 15.90 -16.58 -1.18
C GLU A 353 14.43 -16.89 -0.86
N ASN A 354 13.83 -16.11 0.03
CA ASN A 354 12.44 -16.26 0.42
C ASN A 354 11.47 -15.45 -0.45
N VAL A 355 11.96 -14.56 -1.33
CA VAL A 355 11.10 -13.64 -2.10
C VAL A 355 10.26 -14.41 -3.12
N ILE A 356 8.96 -14.15 -3.13
CA ILE A 356 7.97 -14.76 -4.03
C ILE A 356 7.71 -13.89 -5.26
N SER A 357 7.84 -12.58 -5.12
CA SER A 357 7.79 -11.62 -6.23
C SER A 357 8.71 -12.06 -7.37
N LYS A 358 8.22 -11.99 -8.61
CA LYS A 358 8.93 -12.55 -9.78
C LYS A 358 10.32 -11.97 -10.01
N CYS A 359 10.58 -10.75 -9.54
CA CYS A 359 11.91 -10.16 -9.68
C CYS A 359 12.98 -10.88 -8.84
N GLY A 360 12.59 -11.62 -7.79
CA GLY A 360 13.46 -12.51 -7.02
C GLY A 360 14.50 -11.80 -6.16
N TRP A 361 14.23 -10.57 -5.74
CA TRP A 361 15.12 -9.80 -4.88
C TRP A 361 14.35 -8.81 -4.01
N THR A 362 14.99 -8.28 -2.98
CA THR A 362 14.42 -7.28 -2.06
C THR A 362 15.44 -6.17 -1.77
N PRO A 363 15.03 -4.90 -1.60
CA PRO A 363 15.94 -3.84 -1.19
C PRO A 363 16.43 -3.98 0.25
N TYR A 364 15.84 -4.88 1.05
CA TYR A 364 16.13 -5.09 2.47
C TYR A 364 16.96 -6.36 2.74
N GLU A 365 17.69 -6.87 1.75
CA GLU A 365 18.56 -8.04 1.93
C GLU A 365 19.51 -7.84 3.12
N GLY A 366 19.50 -8.77 4.08
CA GLY A 366 20.35 -8.71 5.26
C GLY A 366 19.81 -7.84 6.41
N PHE A 367 18.63 -7.23 6.28
CA PHE A 367 18.02 -6.44 7.35
C PHE A 367 17.30 -7.36 8.33
N GLU A 368 17.34 -7.03 9.62
CA GLU A 368 16.48 -7.68 10.63
C GLU A 368 15.02 -7.26 10.43
N LYS A 369 14.09 -8.23 10.32
CA LYS A 369 12.66 -7.90 10.38
C LYS A 369 12.22 -7.61 11.82
N GLY A 370 11.18 -6.78 11.95
CA GLY A 370 10.58 -6.47 13.24
C GLY A 370 9.53 -7.46 13.72
N GLY A 371 9.02 -8.29 12.81
CA GLY A 371 8.05 -9.34 13.09
C GLY A 371 7.90 -10.27 11.88
N LYS A 372 7.46 -11.51 12.11
CA LYS A 372 7.18 -12.51 11.07
C LYS A 372 5.68 -12.60 10.87
N ILE A 373 5.24 -12.44 9.63
CA ILE A 373 3.85 -12.68 9.24
C ILE A 373 3.62 -14.20 9.25
N LEU A 374 2.75 -14.68 10.15
CA LEU A 374 2.41 -16.09 10.27
C LEU A 374 1.20 -16.43 9.39
N THR A 375 0.15 -15.62 9.48
CA THR A 375 -1.12 -15.89 8.82
C THR A 375 -1.70 -14.60 8.28
N THR A 376 -2.21 -14.65 7.05
CA THR A 376 -2.98 -13.55 6.44
C THR A 376 -4.36 -14.08 6.10
N ILE A 377 -5.37 -13.35 6.58
CA ILE A 377 -6.78 -13.66 6.45
C ILE A 377 -7.43 -12.52 5.67
N VAL A 378 -8.16 -12.86 4.62
CA VAL A 378 -8.91 -11.90 3.81
C VAL A 378 -10.37 -12.28 3.88
N ARG A 379 -11.20 -11.37 4.40
CA ARG A 379 -12.65 -11.58 4.53
C ARG A 379 -12.98 -12.91 5.21
N GLY A 380 -12.26 -13.23 6.29
CA GLY A 380 -12.46 -14.47 7.05
C GLY A 380 -11.98 -15.75 6.37
N ASN A 381 -11.18 -15.64 5.31
CA ASN A 381 -10.58 -16.79 4.62
C ASN A 381 -9.06 -16.72 4.78
N VAL A 382 -8.43 -17.79 5.26
CA VAL A 382 -6.98 -17.87 5.30
C VAL A 382 -6.43 -17.95 3.87
N VAL A 383 -5.60 -16.98 3.48
CA VAL A 383 -4.98 -16.93 2.14
C VAL A 383 -3.49 -17.27 2.18
N PHE A 384 -2.84 -17.03 3.31
CA PHE A 384 -1.45 -17.39 3.60
C PHE A 384 -1.35 -17.91 5.03
N ASN A 385 -0.63 -19.01 5.24
CA ASN A 385 -0.35 -19.57 6.56
C ASN A 385 1.01 -20.29 6.58
N ASP A 386 1.95 -19.79 7.36
CA ASP A 386 3.30 -20.34 7.59
C ASP A 386 3.98 -20.86 6.31
N GLY A 387 4.14 -19.94 5.34
CA GLY A 387 4.80 -20.24 4.07
C GLY A 387 3.92 -20.91 3.01
N LYS A 388 2.66 -21.24 3.32
CA LYS A 388 1.73 -21.87 2.37
C LYS A 388 0.67 -20.89 1.89
N PHE A 389 0.44 -20.87 0.58
CA PHE A 389 -0.65 -20.15 -0.06
C PHE A 389 -1.84 -21.07 -0.26
N ILE A 390 -3.04 -20.61 0.08
CA ILE A 390 -4.24 -21.47 0.13
C ILE A 390 -5.12 -21.23 -1.09
N ASN A 391 -5.86 -20.11 -1.14
CA ASN A 391 -6.85 -19.88 -2.18
C ASN A 391 -6.80 -18.45 -2.75
N LYS A 392 -7.08 -18.33 -4.05
CA LYS A 392 -7.24 -17.05 -4.76
C LYS A 392 -8.67 -16.53 -4.58
N ILE A 393 -8.92 -15.82 -3.48
CA ILE A 393 -10.27 -15.33 -3.14
C ILE A 393 -10.43 -13.84 -3.36
N GLY A 394 -9.36 -13.12 -3.72
CA GLY A 394 -9.34 -11.68 -3.87
C GLY A 394 -10.38 -11.16 -4.86
N LYS A 395 -11.11 -10.13 -4.43
CA LYS A 395 -12.12 -9.43 -5.25
C LYS A 395 -11.81 -7.94 -5.35
N GLU A 396 -12.38 -7.32 -6.37
CA GLU A 396 -12.27 -5.89 -6.56
C GLU A 396 -13.04 -5.13 -5.46
N VAL A 397 -12.41 -4.11 -4.87
CA VAL A 397 -13.02 -3.15 -3.94
C VAL A 397 -13.24 -1.82 -4.66
N ILE A 398 -14.42 -1.23 -4.47
CA ILE A 398 -14.85 0.05 -5.06
C ILE A 398 -15.63 0.83 -4.00
#